data_AF-A0A3S4WID9-F1
#
_entry.id   AF-A0A3S4WID9-F1
#
_cell.length_a   1.000
_cell.length_b   1.000
_cell.length_c   1.000
_cell.angle_alpha   90.00
_cell.angle_beta   90.00
_cell.angle_gamma   90.00
#
_symmetry.space_group_name_H-M   'P 1'
#
loop_
_entity.id
_entity.type
_entity.pdbx_description
1 polymer ?
#
loop_
_entity_poly.entity_id
_entity_poly.type
_entity_poly.pdbx_seq_one_letter_code
_entity_poly.pdbx_strand_id
1 'polypeptide(L)' 'MARALRDSGALDELFERIEDGSVPLTGSDGLLPALLKDSLEAGLRAELDDHLGYAKGEPTTAARGNARNGTTAKTVD' A
#
# COMPACT_ATOMS: atom_id res chain seq x y z
N MET A 1 -10.97 -9.62 -5.97
CA MET A 1 -10.96 -8.16 -5.78
C MET A 1 -11.16 -7.41 -7.10
N ALA A 2 -10.25 -7.47 -8.07
CA ALA A 2 -10.39 -6.74 -9.35
C ALA A 2 -11.70 -7.01 -10.10
N ARG A 3 -12.14 -8.28 -10.16
CA ARG A 3 -13.45 -8.65 -10.72
C ARG A 3 -14.61 -8.01 -9.93
N ALA A 4 -14.58 -8.07 -8.61
CA ALA A 4 -15.63 -7.49 -7.77
C ALA A 4 -15.73 -5.97 -7.91
N LEU A 5 -14.60 -5.26 -8.06
CA LEU A 5 -14.58 -3.81 -8.32
C LEU A 5 -15.18 -3.44 -9.67
N ARG A 6 -14.98 -4.28 -10.68
CA ARG A 6 -15.60 -4.12 -11.99
C ARG A 6 -17.09 -4.40 -11.92
N ASP A 7 -17.48 -5.51 -11.30
CA ASP A 7 -18.87 -5.94 -11.19
C ASP A 7 -19.69 -4.96 -10.33
N SER A 8 -19.06 -4.21 -9.43
CA SER A 8 -19.71 -3.17 -8.62
C SER A 8 -19.85 -1.81 -9.32
N GLY A 9 -19.31 -1.63 -10.53
CA GLY A 9 -19.31 -0.34 -11.25
C GLY A 9 -18.35 0.71 -10.68
N ALA A 10 -17.64 0.42 -9.60
CA ALA A 10 -16.75 1.38 -8.94
C ALA A 10 -15.57 1.81 -9.82
N LEU A 11 -15.17 0.96 -10.77
CA LEU A 11 -14.15 1.33 -11.76
C LEU A 11 -14.67 2.35 -12.77
N ASP A 12 -15.95 2.29 -13.14
CA ASP A 12 -16.52 3.21 -14.12
C ASP A 12 -16.60 4.62 -13.52
N GLU A 13 -17.09 4.76 -12.28
CA GLU A 13 -17.07 6.03 -11.54
C GLU A 13 -15.65 6.61 -11.36
N LEU A 14 -14.65 5.74 -11.14
CA LEU A 14 -13.26 6.15 -11.04
C LEU A 14 -12.73 6.67 -12.38
N PHE A 15 -13.08 6.03 -13.49
CA PHE A 15 -12.66 6.46 -14.82
C PHE A 15 -13.32 7.78 -15.23
N GLU A 16 -14.61 7.97 -14.97
CA GLU A 16 -15.28 9.25 -15.20
C GLU A 16 -14.56 10.41 -14.49
N ARG A 17 -14.14 10.19 -13.24
CA ARG A 17 -13.37 11.17 -12.46
C ARG A 17 -11.95 11.42 -12.97
N ILE A 18 -11.36 10.45 -13.66
CA ILE A 18 -10.06 10.64 -14.33
C ILE A 18 -10.26 11.45 -15.61
N GLU A 19 -11.33 11.16 -16.37
CA GLU A 19 -11.66 11.84 -17.61
C GLU A 19 -12.07 13.31 -17.39
N ASP A 20 -12.82 13.61 -16.33
CA ASP A 20 -13.21 14.97 -15.95
C ASP A 20 -12.10 15.78 -15.26
N GLY A 21 -10.97 15.13 -14.95
CA GLY A 21 -9.79 15.75 -14.34
C GLY A 21 -9.86 15.95 -12.83
N SER A 22 -10.91 15.46 -12.15
CA SER A 22 -11.02 15.52 -10.69
C SER A 22 -10.04 14.57 -9.98
N VAL A 23 -9.54 13.55 -10.68
CA VAL A 23 -8.46 12.66 -10.22
C VAL A 23 -7.29 12.71 -11.20
N PRO A 24 -6.11 13.22 -10.79
CA PRO A 24 -4.93 13.15 -11.62
C PRO A 24 -4.47 11.69 -11.77
N LEU A 25 -4.32 11.22 -13.01
CA LEU A 25 -3.84 9.85 -13.26
C LEU A 25 -2.33 9.72 -12.97
N THR A 26 -1.57 10.74 -13.32
CA THR A 26 -0.11 10.81 -13.24
C THR A 26 0.36 12.01 -12.43
N GLY A 27 1.68 12.14 -12.22
CA GLY A 27 2.27 13.18 -11.36
C GLY A 27 2.46 12.69 -9.93
N SER A 28 3.21 13.43 -9.11
CA SER A 28 3.56 13.06 -7.72
C SER A 28 2.34 12.69 -6.87
N ASP A 29 1.23 13.37 -7.11
CA ASP A 29 -0.04 13.22 -6.39
C ASP A 29 -1.08 12.45 -7.21
N GLY A 30 -0.63 11.79 -8.28
CA GLY A 30 -1.47 11.01 -9.18
C GLY A 30 -1.83 9.64 -8.63
N LEU A 31 -2.92 9.07 -9.16
CA LEU A 31 -3.42 7.75 -8.79
C LEU A 31 -2.38 6.65 -9.04
N LEU A 32 -1.70 6.63 -10.18
CA LEU A 32 -0.76 5.56 -10.50
C LEU A 32 0.44 5.52 -9.53
N PRO A 33 1.10 6.65 -9.23
CA PRO A 33 2.14 6.68 -8.19
C PRO A 33 1.64 6.29 -6.80
N ALA A 34 0.41 6.69 -6.42
CA ALA A 34 -0.19 6.27 -5.15
C ALA A 34 -0.38 4.75 -5.07
N LEU A 35 -0.92 4.12 -6.12
CA LEU A 35 -1.10 2.67 -6.18
C LEU A 35 0.22 1.89 -6.14
N LEU A 36 1.25 2.41 -6.82
CA LEU A 36 2.59 1.84 -6.80
C LEU A 36 3.16 1.90 -5.38
N LYS A 37 3.10 3.07 -4.74
CA LYS A 37 3.55 3.26 -3.36
C LYS A 37 2.85 2.29 -2.40
N ASP A 38 1.53 2.22 -2.44
CA ASP A 38 0.75 1.36 -1.55
C ASP A 38 1.12 -0.12 -1.74
N SER A 39 1.33 -0.55 -2.99
CA SER A 39 1.73 -1.92 -3.32
C SER A 39 3.14 -2.23 -2.82
N LEU A 40 4.10 -1.31 -3.00
CA LEU A 40 5.46 -1.45 -2.51
C LEU A 40 5.51 -1.50 -0.98
N GLU A 41 4.83 -0.58 -0.30
CA GLU A 41 4.76 -0.56 1.17
C GLU A 41 4.05 -1.80 1.73
N ALA A 42 3.07 -2.36 1.01
CA ALA A 42 2.46 -3.64 1.37
C ALA A 42 3.44 -4.81 1.26
N GLY A 43 4.22 -4.87 0.18
CA GLY A 43 5.27 -5.86 0.00
C GLY A 43 6.35 -5.77 1.09
N LEU A 44 6.87 -4.57 1.35
CA LEU A 44 7.88 -4.33 2.39
C LEU A 44 7.39 -4.69 3.81
N ARG A 45 6.11 -4.43 4.11
CA ARG A 45 5.50 -4.86 5.39
C ARG A 45 5.48 -6.38 5.50
N ALA A 46 5.04 -7.08 4.44
CA ALA A 46 5.02 -8.54 4.43
C ALA A 46 6.43 -9.14 4.55
N GLU A 47 7.42 -8.56 3.88
CA GLU A 47 8.82 -8.98 3.98
C GLU A 47 9.37 -8.76 5.40
N LEU A 48 9.03 -7.65 6.06
CA LEU A 48 9.47 -7.39 7.43
C LEU A 48 8.81 -8.33 8.43
N ASP A 49 7.55 -8.72 8.20
CA ASP A 49 6.86 -9.75 8.98
C ASP A 49 7.58 -11.10 8.87
N ASP A 50 7.97 -11.51 7.66
CA ASP A 50 8.74 -12.73 7.41
C ASP A 50 10.14 -12.68 8.04
N HIS A 51 10.88 -11.59 7.79
CA HIS A 51 12.24 -11.40 8.31
C HIS A 51 12.31 -11.44 9.84
N LEU A 52 11.34 -10.82 10.52
CA LEU A 52 11.28 -10.81 11.98
C LEU A 52 10.63 -12.06 12.56
N GLY A 53 9.86 -12.80 11.77
CA GLY A 53 9.09 -13.97 12.20
C GLY A 53 7.87 -13.63 13.06
N TYR A 54 7.37 -12.39 13.02
CA TYR A 54 6.17 -11.97 13.75
C TYR A 54 5.51 -10.72 13.14
N ALA A 55 4.18 -10.64 13.24
CA ALA A 55 3.40 -9.52 12.74
C ALA A 55 3.48 -8.29 13.65
N LYS A 56 3.24 -7.10 13.09
CA LYS A 56 3.20 -5.87 13.90
C LYS A 56 2.16 -5.97 15.02
N GLY A 57 2.59 -5.74 16.26
CA GLY A 57 1.72 -5.76 17.44
C GLY A 57 1.39 -7.16 17.96
N GLU A 58 1.97 -8.21 17.38
CA GLU A 58 1.74 -9.58 17.84
C GLU A 58 2.28 -9.77 19.28
N PRO A 59 1.41 -10.20 20.23
CA PRO A 59 1.82 -10.47 21.61
C PRO A 59 2.89 -11.55 21.69
N THR A 60 3.77 -11.46 22.68
CA THR A 60 4.77 -12.50 22.95
C THR A 60 4.98 -12.61 24.45
N THR A 61 5.19 -13.83 24.93
CA THR A 61 5.56 -14.11 26.32
C THR A 61 7.08 -14.19 26.51
N ALA A 62 7.84 -14.23 25.41
CA ALA A 62 9.29 -14.25 25.40
C ALA A 62 9.86 -12.95 24.82
N ALA A 63 11.03 -12.54 25.32
CA ALA A 63 11.75 -11.40 24.78
C ALA A 63 12.22 -11.70 23.34
N ARG A 64 11.99 -10.76 22.43
CA ARG A 64 12.47 -10.83 21.05
C ARG A 64 13.86 -10.20 20.97
N GLY A 65 14.76 -10.79 20.19
CA GLY A 65 16.11 -10.25 19.96
C GLY A 65 16.11 -9.00 19.09
N ASN A 66 15.13 -8.84 18.20
CA ASN A 66 14.96 -7.66 17.36
C ASN A 66 13.52 -7.14 17.45
N ALA A 67 13.36 -5.81 17.35
CA ALA A 67 12.07 -5.14 17.47
C ALA A 67 11.88 -4.12 16.35
N ARG A 68 10.62 -3.95 15.91
CA ARG A 68 10.24 -2.91 14.96
C ARG A 68 10.47 -1.53 15.58
N ASN A 69 11.12 -0.65 14.84
CA ASN A 69 11.50 0.69 15.33
C ASN A 69 10.98 1.81 14.40
N GLY A 70 9.68 1.80 14.12
CA GLY A 70 9.04 2.80 13.28
C GLY A 70 9.28 2.60 11.78
N THR A 71 9.24 3.72 11.04
CA THR A 71 9.35 3.78 9.57
C THR A 71 10.23 4.96 9.17
N THR A 72 10.88 4.88 8.01
CA THR A 72 11.64 5.97 7.41
C THR A 72 11.13 6.28 6.02
N ALA A 73 11.10 7.56 5.64
CA ALA A 73 10.69 7.98 4.31
C ALA A 73 11.83 7.77 3.31
N LYS A 74 11.51 7.31 2.10
CA LYS A 74 12.45 7.19 0.99
C LYS A 74 11.78 7.58 -0.32
N THR A 75 12.35 8.55 -1.02
CA THR A 75 12.02 8.84 -2.41
C THR A 75 12.72 7.82 -3.30
N VAL A 76 11.97 7.24 -4.24
CA VAL A 76 12.44 6.25 -5.22
C VAL A 76 12.44 6.93 -6.58
N ASP A 77 13.53 6.76 -7.33
CA ASP A 77 13.72 7.30 -8.68
C ASP A 77 13.24 6.32 -9.76
#